data_AF-A0A6N2K6J4-F1
#
_entry.id   AF-A0A6N2K6J4-F1
#
_cell.length_a   1.000
_cell.length_b   1.000
_cell.length_c   1.000
_cell.angle_alpha   90.00
_cell.angle_beta   90.00
_cell.angle_gamma   90.00
#
_symmetry.space_group_name_H-M   'P 1'
#
loop_
_entity.id
_entity.type
_entity.pdbx_description
1 polymer ?
#
loop_
_entity_poly.entity_id
_entity_poly.type
_entity_poly.pdbx_seq_one_letter_code
_entity_poly.pdbx_strand_id
1 'polypeptide(L)'
;MSLSLLHLPSLQKCSSPISPSPPPPPCFHVPCSGRRRPHAIWSTSIVCCLPRQQQQSVAVVERNETSPSVLLSERKVVRFGLPSKGRMAADTLDLLKDCQLSVKQVNPRQYVAEIPQLSNLEVWFQRPKDIVRKLLAGDLDLGIVGFDTFSEYGQGNEDLIIVHNALGYGDCRLSLAIPNHGIFEGINSLRQLSKMPQWTAAKPLRVATGFTHLGPKFMKDNGFLNVTFSIADGALEAAPAMGIADAILDLVSSVTTLKENNLKEIEGGVLLESQAILVARKKSLIEQKDARDRTKEILERFEAHLRAVDQFTVTAHIRGSSAEEVAGRVCSQPSLSGLEGPTINPVFSKHNGKVTPDYYAIVICVPKKALYKSVQQLREIGGSGVLVSPLTYIFEEVTPRWKELLSKLEL
;
A
#
# COMPACT_ATOMS: atom_id res chain seq x y z
N MET A 1 55.35 30.69 3.36
CA MET A 1 55.86 31.61 4.40
C MET A 1 54.67 32.19 5.15
N SER A 2 54.66 31.98 6.46
CA SER A 2 53.79 32.53 7.53
C SER A 2 52.26 32.35 7.42
N LEU A 3 51.79 31.29 8.09
CA LEU A 3 50.44 31.16 8.62
C LEU A 3 50.24 32.13 9.80
N SER A 4 49.13 32.88 9.78
CA SER A 4 48.67 33.67 10.92
C SER A 4 47.54 32.93 11.63
N LEU A 5 47.83 32.45 12.84
CA LEU A 5 46.87 31.90 13.80
C LEU A 5 45.96 33.02 14.33
N LEU A 6 44.65 32.88 14.10
CA LEU A 6 43.61 33.67 14.77
C LEU A 6 42.95 32.83 15.86
N HIS A 7 42.84 33.47 17.03
CA HIS A 7 42.28 32.98 18.29
C HIS A 7 40.84 32.42 18.16
N LEU A 8 40.63 31.25 18.76
CA LEU A 8 39.31 30.71 19.13
C LEU A 8 38.88 31.29 20.49
N PRO A 9 37.66 31.84 20.63
CA PRO A 9 37.05 32.07 21.94
C PRO A 9 36.26 30.84 22.42
N SER A 10 36.43 30.56 23.71
CA SER A 10 35.75 29.57 24.53
C SER A 10 34.22 29.71 24.52
N LEU A 11 33.51 28.65 24.14
CA LEU A 11 32.07 28.53 24.32
C LEU A 11 31.74 28.14 25.77
N GLN A 12 31.07 29.07 26.47
CA GLN A 12 30.45 28.88 27.77
C GLN A 12 29.37 27.79 27.72
N LYS A 13 29.38 26.91 28.72
CA LYS A 13 28.28 26.01 29.07
C LYS A 13 27.09 26.84 29.58
N CYS A 14 26.02 26.90 28.81
CA CYS A 14 24.71 27.35 29.30
C CYS A 14 23.97 26.16 29.93
N SER A 15 23.85 26.18 31.26
CA SER A 15 22.93 25.36 32.05
C SER A 15 21.54 25.98 32.02
N SER A 16 20.56 25.29 31.44
CA SER A 16 19.15 25.65 31.51
C SER A 16 18.51 25.14 32.82
N PRO A 17 17.66 25.93 33.50
CA PRO A 17 16.96 25.49 34.70
C PRO A 17 15.75 24.61 34.34
N ILE A 18 15.62 23.50 35.08
CA ILE A 18 14.52 22.55 35.04
C ILE A 18 13.28 23.19 35.68
N SER A 19 12.17 23.26 34.94
CA SER A 19 10.85 23.62 35.47
C SER A 19 10.15 22.37 36.05
N PRO A 20 9.46 22.47 37.20
CA PRO A 20 8.75 21.34 37.79
C PRO A 20 7.41 21.09 37.10
N SER A 21 7.10 19.81 36.90
CA SER A 21 5.82 19.31 36.37
C SER A 21 4.66 19.49 37.36
N PRO A 22 3.42 19.72 36.89
CA PRO A 22 2.25 19.84 37.75
C PRO A 22 1.76 18.47 38.28
N PRO A 23 1.12 18.42 39.47
CA PRO A 23 0.65 17.18 40.08
C PRO A 23 -0.61 16.62 39.41
N PRO A 24 -0.89 15.30 39.53
CA PRO A 24 -2.07 14.68 38.94
C PRO A 24 -3.37 15.02 39.72
N PRO A 25 -4.54 14.97 39.07
CA PRO A 25 -5.83 15.25 39.70
C PRO A 25 -6.27 14.12 40.65
N PRO A 26 -7.13 14.40 41.65
CA PRO A 26 -7.48 13.47 42.71
C PRO A 26 -8.43 12.35 42.23
N CYS A 27 -8.18 11.13 42.73
CA CYS A 27 -9.05 9.97 42.57
C CYS A 27 -10.38 10.18 43.30
N PHE A 28 -11.50 10.06 42.58
CA PHE A 28 -12.82 9.95 43.18
C PHE A 28 -13.10 8.52 43.62
N HIS A 29 -13.25 8.34 44.94
CA HIS A 29 -13.83 7.15 45.56
C HIS A 29 -15.36 7.15 45.38
N VAL A 30 -15.92 6.05 44.87
CA VAL A 30 -17.35 5.74 44.94
C VAL A 30 -17.55 4.67 46.03
N PRO A 31 -18.43 4.89 47.02
CA PRO A 31 -18.67 3.89 48.06
C PRO A 31 -19.70 2.84 47.59
N CYS A 32 -19.34 1.56 47.75
CA CYS A 32 -20.29 0.44 47.73
C CYS A 32 -21.15 0.45 48.99
N SER A 33 -22.47 0.42 48.82
CA SER A 33 -23.41 0.02 49.89
C SER A 33 -24.13 -1.26 49.47
N GLY A 34 -23.80 -2.37 50.13
CA GLY A 34 -24.61 -3.58 50.09
C GLY A 34 -25.66 -3.59 51.21
N ARG A 35 -26.82 -4.20 50.95
CA ARG A 35 -27.65 -4.87 51.97
C ARG A 35 -28.25 -6.16 51.42
N ARG A 36 -28.37 -7.13 52.34
CA ARG A 36 -28.49 -8.58 52.19
C ARG A 36 -29.95 -9.07 52.34
N ARG A 37 -30.30 -10.11 51.55
CA ARG A 37 -31.02 -11.41 51.86
C ARG A 37 -32.43 -11.36 52.53
N PRO A 38 -33.23 -12.48 52.64
CA PRO A 38 -32.99 -13.92 52.35
C PRO A 38 -34.13 -14.72 51.63
N HIS A 39 -33.87 -16.05 51.52
CA HIS A 39 -34.58 -17.22 50.96
C HIS A 39 -35.94 -17.66 51.56
N ALA A 40 -36.73 -18.44 50.77
CA ALA A 40 -37.39 -19.75 51.05
C ALA A 40 -38.37 -20.08 49.88
N ILE A 41 -38.40 -21.21 49.14
CA ILE A 41 -38.54 -22.67 49.36
C ILE A 41 -40.00 -23.16 49.61
N TRP A 42 -40.52 -23.89 48.60
CA TRP A 42 -41.53 -24.99 48.52
C TRP A 42 -43.05 -24.71 48.54
N SER A 43 -43.76 -25.22 47.51
CA SER A 43 -44.62 -26.42 47.62
C SER A 43 -45.38 -26.74 46.31
N THR A 44 -45.45 -28.02 45.96
CA THR A 44 -46.18 -28.68 44.88
C THR A 44 -47.69 -28.71 45.10
N SER A 45 -48.50 -28.74 44.02
CA SER A 45 -49.74 -29.53 43.91
C SER A 45 -50.23 -29.62 42.46
N ILE A 46 -50.52 -30.85 42.03
CA ILE A 46 -51.12 -31.28 40.76
C ILE A 46 -52.65 -31.27 40.93
N VAL A 47 -53.41 -30.72 39.96
CA VAL A 47 -54.80 -31.14 39.70
C VAL A 47 -55.09 -31.06 38.20
N CYS A 48 -55.43 -32.21 37.61
CA CYS A 48 -55.99 -32.39 36.27
C CYS A 48 -57.50 -32.03 36.24
N CYS A 49 -57.98 -31.46 35.13
CA CYS A 49 -59.30 -31.77 34.53
C CYS A 49 -59.47 -31.07 33.15
N LEU A 50 -59.58 -31.87 32.08
CA LEU A 50 -60.16 -31.57 30.74
C LEU A 50 -61.64 -32.06 30.74
N PRO A 51 -62.55 -31.80 29.74
CA PRO A 51 -62.29 -31.58 28.29
C PRO A 51 -63.28 -30.66 27.49
N ARG A 52 -63.05 -30.63 26.16
CA ARG A 52 -63.88 -30.19 24.98
C ARG A 52 -63.91 -28.67 24.70
N GLN A 53 -63.76 -28.18 23.47
CA GLN A 53 -63.88 -28.75 22.12
C GLN A 53 -63.18 -27.77 21.13
N GLN A 54 -62.41 -28.25 20.15
CA GLN A 54 -62.54 -27.80 18.75
C GLN A 54 -61.66 -28.61 17.79
N GLN A 55 -62.24 -28.83 16.61
CA GLN A 55 -61.81 -29.74 15.55
C GLN A 55 -60.55 -29.30 14.82
N GLN A 56 -59.82 -30.30 14.34
CA GLN A 56 -58.66 -30.22 13.48
C GLN A 56 -59.00 -29.66 12.10
N SER A 57 -58.10 -28.85 11.55
CA SER A 57 -57.82 -28.84 10.12
C SER A 57 -56.32 -29.04 9.93
N VAL A 58 -55.98 -29.99 9.06
CA VAL A 58 -54.62 -30.41 8.74
C VAL A 58 -54.05 -29.41 7.74
N ALA A 59 -52.95 -28.74 8.08
CA ALA A 59 -52.16 -27.97 7.13
C ALA A 59 -50.91 -28.80 6.76
N VAL A 60 -50.84 -29.21 5.50
CA VAL A 60 -49.68 -29.84 4.89
C VAL A 60 -48.54 -28.82 4.86
N VAL A 61 -47.41 -29.13 5.49
CA VAL A 61 -46.19 -28.33 5.41
C VAL A 61 -45.45 -28.71 4.14
N GLU A 62 -45.63 -27.93 3.08
CA GLU A 62 -44.73 -27.99 1.92
C GLU A 62 -43.35 -27.49 2.36
N ARG A 63 -42.36 -28.38 2.27
CA ARG A 63 -40.94 -28.01 2.39
C ARG A 63 -40.55 -27.25 1.14
N ASN A 64 -40.51 -25.92 1.25
CA ASN A 64 -39.85 -25.11 0.25
C ASN A 64 -38.34 -25.12 0.55
N GLU A 65 -37.60 -25.98 -0.13
CA GLU A 65 -36.14 -25.89 -0.21
C GLU A 65 -35.78 -24.57 -0.92
N THR A 66 -35.64 -23.51 -0.14
CA THR A 66 -35.02 -22.27 -0.60
C THR A 66 -33.60 -22.25 -0.09
N SER A 67 -32.68 -22.45 -1.02
CA SER A 67 -31.27 -22.14 -0.89
C SER A 67 -31.10 -20.73 -0.32
N PRO A 68 -30.13 -20.47 0.56
CA PRO A 68 -29.87 -19.12 1.04
C PRO A 68 -29.18 -18.35 -0.10
N SER A 69 -29.95 -17.79 -1.02
CA SER A 69 -29.48 -16.69 -1.85
C SER A 69 -29.30 -15.50 -0.91
N VAL A 70 -28.03 -15.24 -0.56
CA VAL A 70 -27.66 -14.00 0.10
C VAL A 70 -28.12 -12.88 -0.81
N LEU A 71 -29.15 -12.16 -0.37
CA LEU A 71 -29.60 -10.92 -0.99
C LEU A 71 -28.41 -9.96 -0.96
N LEU A 72 -27.64 -9.91 -2.05
CA LEU A 72 -26.82 -8.76 -2.38
C LEU A 72 -27.82 -7.61 -2.47
N SER A 73 -27.96 -6.84 -1.40
CA SER A 73 -28.68 -5.56 -1.49
C SER A 73 -28.08 -4.83 -2.68
N GLU A 74 -28.89 -4.40 -3.64
CA GLU A 74 -28.46 -3.60 -4.79
C GLU A 74 -27.85 -2.28 -4.28
N ARG A 75 -26.59 -2.35 -3.86
CA ARG A 75 -25.85 -1.21 -3.37
C ARG A 75 -25.43 -0.43 -4.61
N LYS A 76 -25.96 0.78 -4.74
CA LYS A 76 -25.60 1.67 -5.83
C LYS A 76 -24.17 2.19 -5.72
N VAL A 77 -23.61 2.30 -4.51
CA VAL A 77 -22.32 2.97 -4.25
C VAL A 77 -21.14 2.01 -4.35
N VAL A 78 -20.09 2.37 -5.07
CA VAL A 78 -18.83 1.60 -5.14
C VAL A 78 -18.04 1.79 -3.85
N ARG A 79 -17.54 0.71 -3.24
CA ARG A 79 -16.72 0.76 -2.02
C ARG A 79 -15.25 0.51 -2.30
N PHE A 80 -14.41 1.43 -1.83
CA PHE A 80 -12.97 1.37 -1.98
C PHE A 80 -12.27 1.25 -0.62
N GLY A 81 -11.68 0.09 -0.34
CA GLY A 81 -10.95 -0.17 0.90
C GLY A 81 -9.54 0.40 0.89
N LEU A 82 -9.22 1.25 1.86
CA LEU A 82 -7.87 1.79 2.06
C LEU A 82 -7.29 1.35 3.41
N PRO A 83 -5.95 1.22 3.52
CA PRO A 83 -5.31 0.93 4.80
C PRO A 83 -5.63 2.02 5.85
N SER A 84 -6.02 1.60 7.04
CA SER A 84 -6.49 2.49 8.12
C SER A 84 -5.39 3.14 8.95
N LYS A 85 -4.18 2.56 9.00
CA LYS A 85 -3.06 3.04 9.83
C LYS A 85 -1.71 2.56 9.32
N GLY A 86 -0.65 3.15 9.89
CA GLY A 86 0.74 2.82 9.60
C GLY A 86 1.26 3.50 8.33
N ARG A 87 2.50 3.20 7.95
CA ARG A 87 3.16 3.77 6.76
C ARG A 87 2.32 3.57 5.49
N MET A 88 1.78 2.37 5.28
CA MET A 88 0.93 2.07 4.12
C MET A 88 -0.26 3.04 4.00
N ALA A 89 -0.89 3.41 5.11
CA ALA A 89 -2.03 4.34 5.08
C ALA A 89 -1.61 5.77 4.70
N ALA A 90 -0.47 6.24 5.25
CA ALA A 90 0.08 7.56 4.92
C ALA A 90 0.46 7.62 3.44
N ASP A 91 1.25 6.66 2.97
CA ASP A 91 1.72 6.59 1.58
C ASP A 91 0.53 6.45 0.59
N THR A 92 -0.53 5.71 0.95
CA THR A 92 -1.77 5.64 0.15
C THR A 92 -2.49 6.98 0.06
N LEU A 93 -2.60 7.72 1.17
CA LEU A 93 -3.24 9.03 1.18
C LEU A 93 -2.41 10.06 0.39
N ASP A 94 -1.09 9.98 0.48
CA ASP A 94 -0.17 10.81 -0.30
C ASP A 94 -0.30 10.53 -1.79
N LEU A 95 -0.32 9.25 -2.21
CA LEU A 95 -0.59 8.88 -3.61
C LEU A 95 -1.92 9.48 -4.11
N LEU A 96 -2.99 9.32 -3.34
CA LEU A 96 -4.31 9.85 -3.71
C LEU A 96 -4.29 11.39 -3.78
N LYS A 97 -3.63 12.05 -2.85
CA LYS A 97 -3.46 13.50 -2.84
C LYS A 97 -2.66 13.99 -4.05
N ASP A 98 -1.57 13.32 -4.39
CA ASP A 98 -0.73 13.64 -5.55
C ASP A 98 -1.50 13.44 -6.86
N CYS A 99 -2.39 12.44 -6.90
CA CYS A 99 -3.38 12.25 -7.95
C CYS A 99 -4.55 13.27 -7.92
N GLN A 100 -4.55 14.29 -7.06
CA GLN A 100 -5.69 15.22 -6.91
C GLN A 100 -7.03 14.52 -6.56
N LEU A 101 -6.95 13.32 -5.96
CA LEU A 101 -8.05 12.50 -5.46
C LEU A 101 -8.13 12.60 -3.93
N SER A 102 -8.14 13.84 -3.42
CA SER A 102 -8.10 14.08 -1.98
C SER A 102 -9.28 13.45 -1.26
N VAL A 103 -8.98 12.61 -0.27
CA VAL A 103 -10.01 11.95 0.55
C VAL A 103 -10.61 12.96 1.52
N LYS A 104 -11.91 13.19 1.40
CA LYS A 104 -12.68 14.03 2.32
C LYS A 104 -13.20 13.19 3.46
N GLN A 105 -12.49 13.24 4.59
CA GLN A 105 -12.91 12.61 5.82
C GLN A 105 -13.61 13.65 6.71
N VAL A 106 -14.95 13.57 6.82
CA VAL A 106 -15.75 14.53 7.61
C VAL A 106 -15.42 14.43 9.11
N ASN A 107 -15.13 13.23 9.59
CA ASN A 107 -14.72 12.98 10.97
C ASN A 107 -13.52 12.02 10.98
N PRO A 108 -12.35 12.41 11.51
CA PRO A 108 -11.17 11.55 11.59
C PRO A 108 -11.38 10.22 12.33
N ARG A 109 -12.40 10.14 13.20
CA ARG A 109 -12.78 8.92 13.92
C ARG A 109 -13.72 8.01 13.13
N GLN A 110 -14.29 8.47 12.02
CA GLN A 110 -15.14 7.66 11.16
C GLN A 110 -14.28 6.87 10.17
N TYR A 111 -14.68 5.63 9.93
CA TYR A 111 -14.02 4.71 8.99
C TYR A 111 -14.47 4.92 7.54
N VAL A 112 -15.39 5.84 7.30
CA VAL A 112 -15.98 6.12 5.98
C VAL A 112 -15.61 7.53 5.55
N ALA A 113 -15.20 7.67 4.30
CA ALA A 113 -14.86 8.95 3.67
C ALA A 113 -15.30 8.94 2.20
N GLU A 114 -15.16 10.09 1.54
CA GLU A 114 -15.53 10.27 0.13
C GLU A 114 -14.34 10.79 -0.66
N ILE A 115 -14.34 10.55 -1.98
CA ILE A 115 -13.44 11.22 -2.92
C ILE A 115 -14.33 12.04 -3.86
N PRO A 116 -14.51 13.35 -3.64
CA PRO A 116 -15.45 14.17 -4.40
C PRO A 116 -15.22 14.16 -5.93
N GLN A 117 -13.97 13.93 -6.35
CA GLN A 117 -13.57 13.85 -7.75
C GLN A 117 -14.01 12.55 -8.44
N LEU A 118 -14.48 11.55 -7.67
CA LEU A 118 -14.99 10.27 -8.17
C LEU A 118 -16.44 10.13 -7.72
N SER A 119 -17.37 10.26 -8.66
CA SER A 119 -18.80 10.09 -8.37
C SER A 119 -19.09 8.68 -7.86
N ASN A 120 -20.09 8.56 -6.98
CA ASN A 120 -20.62 7.26 -6.52
C ASN A 120 -19.57 6.31 -5.91
N LEU A 121 -18.53 6.85 -5.28
CA LEU A 121 -17.47 6.10 -4.63
C LEU A 121 -17.31 6.50 -3.15
N GLU A 122 -17.24 5.49 -2.30
CA GLU A 122 -17.08 5.63 -0.85
C GLU A 122 -15.81 4.91 -0.40
N VAL A 123 -14.98 5.59 0.38
CA VAL A 123 -13.72 5.08 0.92
C VAL A 123 -13.95 4.47 2.30
N TRP A 124 -13.46 3.25 2.51
CA TRP A 124 -13.50 2.55 3.80
C TRP A 124 -12.09 2.31 4.33
N PHE A 125 -11.75 2.96 5.43
CA PHE A 125 -10.48 2.73 6.12
C PHE A 125 -10.57 1.43 6.93
N GLN A 126 -9.77 0.43 6.56
CA GLN A 126 -9.79 -0.91 7.16
C GLN A 126 -8.37 -1.39 7.45
N ARG A 127 -8.22 -2.42 8.29
CA ARG A 127 -6.90 -3.09 8.39
C ARG A 127 -6.64 -3.83 7.08
N PRO A 128 -5.40 -3.92 6.58
CA PRO A 128 -5.12 -4.56 5.29
C PRO A 128 -5.73 -5.97 5.15
N LYS A 129 -5.62 -6.80 6.20
CA LYS A 129 -6.25 -8.13 6.24
C LYS A 129 -7.77 -8.11 6.08
N ASP A 130 -8.42 -7.07 6.60
CA ASP A 130 -9.88 -6.92 6.55
C ASP A 130 -10.32 -6.38 5.19
N ILE A 131 -9.48 -5.62 4.47
CA ILE A 131 -9.74 -5.24 3.07
C ILE A 131 -9.88 -6.50 2.20
N VAL A 132 -8.92 -7.43 2.29
CA VAL A 132 -8.95 -8.69 1.53
C VAL A 132 -10.18 -9.54 1.90
N ARG A 133 -10.46 -9.71 3.20
CA ARG A 133 -11.65 -10.44 3.66
C ARG A 133 -12.95 -9.82 3.15
N LYS A 134 -13.04 -8.49 3.14
CA LYS A 134 -14.25 -7.80 2.68
C LYS A 134 -14.42 -7.83 1.17
N LEU A 135 -13.33 -7.83 0.40
CA LEU A 135 -13.39 -8.09 -1.05
C LEU A 135 -13.95 -9.49 -1.32
N LEU A 136 -13.46 -10.51 -0.60
CA LEU A 136 -13.96 -11.88 -0.72
C LEU A 136 -15.44 -12.01 -0.31
N ALA A 137 -15.84 -11.31 0.76
CA ALA A 137 -17.22 -11.30 1.23
C ALA A 137 -18.18 -10.51 0.33
N GLY A 138 -17.67 -9.68 -0.58
CA GLY A 138 -18.49 -8.76 -1.37
C GLY A 138 -18.91 -7.48 -0.63
N ASP A 139 -18.28 -7.21 0.51
CA ASP A 139 -18.47 -5.99 1.28
C ASP A 139 -17.74 -4.80 0.67
N LEU A 140 -16.68 -5.04 -0.11
CA LEU A 140 -15.90 -4.04 -0.84
C LEU A 140 -15.81 -4.46 -2.32
N ASP A 141 -15.66 -3.47 -3.20
CA ASP A 141 -15.48 -3.70 -4.65
C ASP A 141 -14.02 -3.58 -5.07
N LEU A 142 -13.32 -2.62 -4.45
CA LEU A 142 -11.93 -2.27 -4.72
C LEU A 142 -11.14 -2.16 -3.42
N GLY A 143 -9.82 -2.30 -3.50
CA GLY A 143 -8.95 -2.01 -2.36
C GLY A 143 -7.49 -1.77 -2.73
N ILE A 144 -6.78 -1.07 -1.86
CA ILE A 144 -5.32 -0.98 -1.88
C ILE A 144 -4.75 -1.78 -0.71
N VAL A 145 -3.89 -2.74 -1.02
CA VAL A 145 -3.21 -3.60 -0.04
C VAL A 145 -1.78 -3.89 -0.49
N GLY A 146 -0.95 -4.43 0.40
CA GLY A 146 0.32 -5.03 0.00
C GLY A 146 0.11 -6.39 -0.67
N PHE A 147 0.98 -6.74 -1.62
CA PHE A 147 0.91 -8.04 -2.30
C PHE A 147 1.12 -9.24 -1.36
N ASP A 148 1.90 -9.05 -0.30
CA ASP A 148 2.06 -9.96 0.84
C ASP A 148 0.71 -10.29 1.51
N THR A 149 -0.04 -9.26 1.90
CA THR A 149 -1.34 -9.36 2.57
C THR A 149 -2.37 -9.98 1.64
N PHE A 150 -2.36 -9.57 0.36
CA PHE A 150 -3.20 -10.15 -0.68
C PHE A 150 -2.95 -11.66 -0.83
N SER A 151 -1.68 -12.07 -0.86
CA SER A 151 -1.29 -13.48 -1.03
C SER A 151 -1.62 -14.34 0.19
N GLU A 152 -1.45 -13.79 1.39
CA GLU A 152 -1.75 -14.47 2.67
C GLU A 152 -3.25 -14.70 2.87
N TYR A 153 -4.08 -13.66 2.69
CA TYR A 153 -5.51 -13.73 3.00
C TYR A 153 -6.39 -14.04 1.79
N GLY A 154 -5.90 -13.78 0.57
CA GLY A 154 -6.61 -14.07 -0.67
C GLY A 154 -6.45 -15.51 -1.14
N GLN A 155 -5.34 -16.17 -0.76
CA GLN A 155 -5.07 -17.60 -0.98
C GLN A 155 -5.29 -18.08 -2.43
N GLY A 156 -5.07 -17.21 -3.42
CA GLY A 156 -5.27 -17.54 -4.83
C GLY A 156 -6.73 -17.64 -5.27
N ASN A 157 -7.67 -17.06 -4.52
CA ASN A 157 -9.08 -17.03 -4.89
C ASN A 157 -9.29 -16.27 -6.21
N GLU A 158 -9.94 -16.92 -7.17
CA GLU A 158 -10.17 -16.40 -8.53
C GLU A 158 -11.12 -15.19 -8.57
N ASP A 159 -11.90 -14.95 -7.52
CA ASP A 159 -12.75 -13.75 -7.37
C ASP A 159 -11.93 -12.50 -7.00
N LEU A 160 -10.64 -12.64 -6.70
CA LEU A 160 -9.75 -11.50 -6.44
C LEU A 160 -8.83 -11.25 -7.64
N ILE A 161 -8.88 -10.03 -8.16
CA ILE A 161 -8.07 -9.62 -9.31
C ILE A 161 -7.12 -8.51 -8.91
N ILE A 162 -5.86 -8.64 -9.31
CA ILE A 162 -4.88 -7.55 -9.27
C ILE A 162 -5.11 -6.66 -10.50
N VAL A 163 -5.59 -5.45 -10.27
CA VAL A 163 -5.85 -4.43 -11.30
C VAL A 163 -4.57 -3.67 -11.62
N HIS A 164 -3.80 -3.29 -10.59
CA HIS A 164 -2.47 -2.70 -10.73
C HIS A 164 -1.51 -3.38 -9.77
N ASN A 165 -0.44 -4.02 -10.29
CA ASN A 165 0.47 -4.82 -9.47
C ASN A 165 1.64 -4.04 -8.86
N ALA A 166 1.77 -2.74 -9.14
CA ALA A 166 2.91 -1.97 -8.70
C ALA A 166 2.62 -0.47 -8.51
N LEU A 167 2.09 -0.06 -7.36
CA LEU A 167 1.79 1.36 -7.09
C LEU A 167 3.01 2.21 -6.74
N GLY A 168 4.23 1.64 -6.74
CA GLY A 168 5.48 2.40 -6.59
C GLY A 168 5.79 2.83 -5.15
N TYR A 169 5.17 2.19 -4.16
CA TYR A 169 5.49 2.38 -2.74
C TYR A 169 5.21 1.11 -1.94
N GLY A 170 5.67 1.10 -0.68
CA GLY A 170 5.50 -0.04 0.22
C GLY A 170 6.41 -1.23 -0.10
N ASP A 171 7.51 -0.99 -0.82
CA ASP A 171 8.47 -2.04 -1.21
C ASP A 171 9.06 -2.76 0.01
N CYS A 172 8.89 -4.08 0.00
CA CYS A 172 9.45 -5.01 0.96
C CYS A 172 9.48 -6.42 0.37
N ARG A 173 10.16 -7.34 1.03
CA ARG A 173 10.12 -8.76 0.70
C ARG A 173 9.79 -9.58 1.91
N LEU A 174 8.98 -10.62 1.75
CA LEU A 174 8.74 -11.60 2.80
C LEU A 174 9.88 -12.63 2.73
N SER A 175 10.69 -12.72 3.79
CA SER A 175 11.95 -13.48 3.74
C SER A 175 12.19 -14.26 5.03
N LEU A 176 12.76 -15.45 4.87
CA LEU A 176 13.22 -16.28 5.99
C LEU A 176 14.57 -15.75 6.48
N ALA A 177 14.64 -15.38 7.75
CA ALA A 177 15.87 -14.95 8.40
C ALA A 177 16.26 -15.88 9.55
N ILE A 178 17.56 -16.13 9.68
CA ILE A 178 18.17 -17.00 10.69
C ILE A 178 19.25 -16.22 11.46
N PRO A 179 19.63 -16.64 12.68
CA PRO A 179 20.75 -16.05 13.40
C PRO A 179 22.07 -16.05 12.62
N ASN A 180 22.88 -15.01 12.80
CA ASN A 180 24.22 -14.90 12.23
C ASN A 180 25.23 -15.86 12.86
N HIS A 181 24.98 -16.27 14.11
CA HIS A 181 25.94 -17.01 14.94
C HIS A 181 25.39 -18.35 15.40
N GLY A 182 26.27 -19.17 15.98
CA GLY A 182 25.92 -20.48 16.52
C GLY A 182 25.75 -21.51 15.42
N ILE A 183 24.72 -22.37 15.52
CA ILE A 183 24.52 -23.47 14.57
C ILE A 183 24.20 -23.02 13.13
N PHE A 184 23.96 -21.71 12.93
CA PHE A 184 23.57 -21.09 11.66
C PHE A 184 24.71 -20.32 10.97
N GLU A 185 25.89 -20.22 11.60
CA GLU A 185 27.01 -19.40 11.11
C GLU A 185 27.45 -19.79 9.70
N GLY A 186 27.54 -21.10 9.42
CA GLY A 186 27.87 -21.65 8.11
C GLY A 186 26.69 -21.85 7.15
N ILE A 187 25.47 -21.47 7.53
CA ILE A 187 24.24 -21.68 6.75
C ILE A 187 23.91 -20.39 6.00
N ASN A 188 23.97 -20.46 4.66
CA ASN A 188 23.75 -19.30 3.78
C ASN A 188 22.70 -19.57 2.69
N SER A 189 22.14 -20.78 2.61
CA SER A 189 21.04 -21.09 1.69
C SER A 189 19.96 -21.93 2.33
N LEU A 190 18.75 -21.82 1.79
CA LEU A 190 17.60 -22.58 2.23
C LEU A 190 17.84 -24.11 2.16
N ARG A 191 18.58 -24.56 1.15
CA ARG A 191 18.98 -25.97 0.99
C ARG A 191 19.94 -26.45 2.08
N GLN A 192 20.82 -25.59 2.56
CA GLN A 192 21.71 -25.93 3.68
C GLN A 192 20.91 -26.03 4.97
N LEU A 193 19.98 -25.09 5.19
CA LEU A 193 19.08 -25.09 6.35
C LEU A 193 18.21 -26.35 6.41
N SER A 194 17.66 -26.82 5.28
CA SER A 194 16.80 -28.01 5.25
C SER A 194 17.54 -29.33 5.51
N LYS A 195 18.84 -29.38 5.21
CA LYS A 195 19.70 -30.57 5.39
C LYS A 195 20.34 -30.67 6.77
N MET A 196 20.09 -29.71 7.65
CA MET A 196 20.60 -29.71 9.01
C MET A 196 20.08 -30.94 9.79
N PRO A 197 20.97 -31.79 10.35
CA PRO A 197 20.57 -33.01 11.05
C PRO A 197 19.79 -32.76 12.35
N GLN A 198 19.78 -31.52 12.84
CA GLN A 198 19.07 -31.11 14.06
C GLN A 198 17.55 -31.19 13.90
N TRP A 199 17.03 -31.08 12.67
CA TRP A 199 15.59 -30.99 12.40
C TRP A 199 14.97 -32.38 12.25
N THR A 200 14.41 -32.88 13.34
CA THR A 200 13.74 -34.18 13.42
C THR A 200 12.27 -33.99 13.79
N ALA A 201 11.45 -35.04 13.67
CA ALA A 201 10.06 -34.97 14.14
C ALA A 201 9.94 -34.61 15.63
N ALA A 202 10.92 -35.01 16.46
CA ALA A 202 10.97 -34.68 17.88
C ALA A 202 11.51 -33.26 18.17
N LYS A 203 12.30 -32.70 17.24
CA LYS A 203 12.86 -31.35 17.35
C LYS A 203 12.76 -30.64 15.99
N PRO A 204 11.55 -30.18 15.61
CA PRO A 204 11.34 -29.48 14.36
C PRO A 204 11.98 -28.09 14.42
N LEU A 205 12.30 -27.53 13.24
CA LEU A 205 12.68 -26.12 13.11
C LEU A 205 11.50 -25.25 13.54
N ARG A 206 11.69 -24.35 14.49
CA ARG A 206 10.65 -23.43 14.94
C ARG A 206 10.78 -22.11 14.19
N VAL A 207 9.72 -21.71 13.50
CA VAL A 207 9.67 -20.45 12.74
C VAL A 207 8.61 -19.53 13.35
N ALA A 208 9.01 -18.34 13.78
CA ALA A 208 8.04 -17.32 14.19
C ALA A 208 7.58 -16.50 12.98
N THR A 209 6.27 -16.33 12.81
CA THR A 209 5.71 -15.56 11.70
C THR A 209 4.27 -15.11 11.96
N GLY A 210 3.87 -13.98 11.38
CA GLY A 210 2.47 -13.59 11.24
C GLY A 210 1.77 -14.24 10.03
N PHE A 211 2.51 -14.90 9.15
CA PHE A 211 2.03 -15.46 7.88
C PHE A 211 1.64 -16.93 8.02
N THR A 212 0.42 -17.14 8.49
CA THR A 212 -0.18 -18.46 8.79
C THR A 212 -0.39 -19.36 7.59
N HIS A 213 -0.55 -18.79 6.39
CA HIS A 213 -0.79 -19.54 5.16
C HIS A 213 0.47 -19.63 4.29
N LEU A 214 1.14 -18.49 4.03
CA LEU A 214 2.32 -18.46 3.17
C LEU A 214 3.51 -19.19 3.77
N GLY A 215 3.72 -19.10 5.09
CA GLY A 215 4.85 -19.76 5.75
C GLY A 215 4.84 -21.28 5.57
N PRO A 216 3.77 -21.99 5.98
CA PRO A 216 3.66 -23.43 5.76
C PRO A 216 3.76 -23.83 4.29
N LYS A 217 3.13 -23.06 3.39
CA LYS A 217 3.21 -23.30 1.94
C LYS A 217 4.65 -23.24 1.44
N PHE A 218 5.38 -22.18 1.76
CA PHE A 218 6.76 -21.98 1.33
C PHE A 218 7.70 -23.07 1.84
N MET A 219 7.59 -23.46 3.12
CA MET A 219 8.44 -24.50 3.68
C MET A 219 8.14 -25.87 3.05
N LYS A 220 6.86 -26.18 2.81
CA LYS A 220 6.44 -27.41 2.13
C LYS A 220 6.93 -27.47 0.68
N ASP A 221 6.76 -26.39 -0.07
CA ASP A 221 7.16 -26.31 -1.49
C ASP A 221 8.70 -26.43 -1.65
N ASN A 222 9.46 -26.06 -0.62
CA ASN A 222 10.92 -26.22 -0.55
C ASN A 222 11.39 -27.52 0.14
N GLY A 223 10.48 -28.46 0.42
CA GLY A 223 10.81 -29.80 0.90
C GLY A 223 11.20 -29.89 2.39
N PHE A 224 10.84 -28.90 3.21
CA PHE A 224 11.02 -29.01 4.66
C PHE A 224 9.93 -29.89 5.28
N LEU A 225 10.35 -30.97 5.94
CA LEU A 225 9.43 -31.92 6.57
C LEU A 225 9.17 -31.63 8.05
N ASN A 226 10.18 -31.15 8.77
CA ASN A 226 10.16 -30.97 10.22
C ASN A 226 10.18 -29.48 10.58
N VAL A 227 9.04 -28.80 10.44
CA VAL A 227 8.89 -27.37 10.75
C VAL A 227 7.65 -27.15 11.60
N THR A 228 7.76 -26.29 12.60
CA THR A 228 6.63 -25.82 13.41
C THR A 228 6.59 -24.31 13.38
N PHE A 229 5.37 -23.76 13.32
CA PHE A 229 5.16 -22.33 13.27
C PHE A 229 4.65 -21.81 14.61
N SER A 230 5.24 -20.71 15.08
CA SER A 230 4.72 -19.94 16.20
C SER A 230 4.14 -18.64 15.65
N ILE A 231 2.85 -18.43 15.92
CA ILE A 231 2.16 -17.21 15.49
C ILE A 231 2.51 -16.12 16.48
N ALA A 232 3.20 -15.09 16.01
CA ALA A 232 3.56 -13.92 16.80
C ALA A 232 3.25 -12.65 16.01
N ASP A 233 2.62 -11.69 16.69
CA ASP A 233 2.34 -10.36 16.15
C ASP A 233 3.33 -9.36 16.78
N GLY A 234 4.18 -8.76 15.94
CA GLY A 234 5.13 -7.70 16.34
C GLY A 234 6.43 -8.21 16.98
N ALA A 235 7.50 -7.42 16.81
CA ALA A 235 8.86 -7.69 17.32
C ALA A 235 9.34 -9.13 17.10
N LEU A 236 9.04 -9.69 15.92
CA LEU A 236 9.38 -11.06 15.54
C LEU A 236 10.90 -11.28 15.58
N GLU A 237 11.68 -10.24 15.33
CA GLU A 237 13.14 -10.27 15.28
C GLU A 237 13.80 -10.65 16.60
N ALA A 238 13.10 -10.45 17.73
CA ALA A 238 13.57 -10.87 19.04
C ALA A 238 13.32 -12.37 19.33
N ALA A 239 12.42 -13.03 18.59
CA ALA A 239 12.01 -14.40 18.88
C ALA A 239 13.16 -15.42 18.88
N PRO A 240 14.16 -15.33 17.98
CA PRO A 240 15.34 -16.20 18.04
C PRO A 240 16.20 -15.98 19.29
N ALA A 241 16.46 -14.73 19.65
CA ALA A 241 17.28 -14.39 20.82
C ALA A 241 16.59 -14.79 22.15
N MET A 242 15.26 -14.71 22.20
CA MET A 242 14.45 -15.15 23.34
C MET A 242 14.27 -16.68 23.42
N GLY A 243 14.73 -17.42 22.40
CA GLY A 243 14.59 -18.87 22.33
C GLY A 243 13.16 -19.35 22.02
N ILE A 244 12.26 -18.46 21.60
CA ILE A 244 10.87 -18.79 21.22
C ILE A 244 10.86 -19.54 19.87
N ALA A 245 11.70 -19.10 18.94
CA ALA A 245 11.87 -19.70 17.63
C ALA A 245 13.36 -19.88 17.30
N ASP A 246 13.65 -20.62 16.24
CA ASP A 246 15.00 -20.79 15.72
C ASP A 246 15.26 -19.89 14.50
N ALA A 247 14.19 -19.55 13.76
CA ALA A 247 14.18 -18.66 12.61
C ALA A 247 12.91 -17.79 12.61
N ILE A 248 12.89 -16.76 11.77
CA ILE A 248 11.71 -15.93 11.54
C ILE A 248 11.37 -15.89 10.05
N LEU A 249 10.09 -15.72 9.75
CA LEU A 249 9.62 -15.39 8.40
C LEU A 249 8.83 -14.08 8.51
N ASP A 250 9.42 -12.98 8.05
CA ASP A 250 8.85 -11.65 8.21
C ASP A 250 9.19 -10.71 7.04
N LEU A 251 8.56 -9.55 7.01
CA LEU A 251 8.75 -8.52 6.01
C LEU A 251 10.05 -7.76 6.24
N VAL A 252 10.90 -7.73 5.22
CA VAL A 252 12.17 -7.00 5.20
C VAL A 252 12.05 -5.85 4.20
N SER A 253 11.92 -4.62 4.71
CA SER A 253 12.01 -3.41 3.88
C SER A 253 13.43 -2.83 3.87
N SER A 254 14.09 -2.82 5.04
CA SER A 254 15.51 -2.45 5.17
C SER A 254 16.28 -3.55 5.91
N VAL A 255 17.52 -3.80 5.49
CA VAL A 255 18.38 -4.83 6.10
C VAL A 255 18.79 -4.47 7.54
N THR A 256 18.59 -3.22 7.95
CA THR A 256 18.98 -2.70 9.27
C THR A 256 18.34 -3.48 10.42
N THR A 257 17.04 -3.73 10.35
CA THR A 257 16.30 -4.42 11.43
C THR A 257 16.82 -5.83 11.70
N LEU A 258 17.13 -6.57 10.63
CA LEU A 258 17.74 -7.90 10.77
C LEU A 258 19.14 -7.83 11.37
N LYS A 259 19.96 -6.87 10.90
CA LYS A 259 21.32 -6.68 11.42
C LYS A 259 21.34 -6.34 12.91
N GLU A 260 20.45 -5.45 13.35
CA GLU A 260 20.34 -5.04 14.76
C GLU A 260 19.99 -6.21 15.69
N ASN A 261 19.30 -7.23 15.16
CA ASN A 261 18.94 -8.45 15.90
C ASN A 261 19.89 -9.63 15.63
N ASN A 262 21.04 -9.39 14.99
CA ASN A 262 22.01 -10.42 14.60
C ASN A 262 21.40 -11.53 13.74
N LEU A 263 20.51 -11.17 12.81
CA LEU A 263 19.90 -12.06 11.84
C LEU A 263 20.46 -11.81 10.44
N LYS A 264 20.37 -12.83 9.58
CA LYS A 264 20.65 -12.75 8.14
C LYS A 264 19.56 -13.43 7.34
N GLU A 265 19.32 -12.89 6.15
CA GLU A 265 18.61 -13.60 5.09
C GLU A 265 19.53 -14.64 4.46
N ILE A 266 18.94 -15.67 3.87
CA ILE A 266 19.66 -16.74 3.18
C ILE A 266 19.24 -16.84 1.71
N GLU A 267 20.13 -17.35 0.87
CA GLU A 267 19.86 -17.61 -0.54
C GLU A 267 18.66 -18.56 -0.69
N GLY A 268 17.69 -18.18 -1.53
CA GLY A 268 16.42 -18.88 -1.68
C GLY A 268 15.45 -18.71 -0.51
N GLY A 269 15.78 -17.89 0.49
CA GLY A 269 14.92 -17.59 1.64
C GLY A 269 13.85 -16.53 1.37
N VAL A 270 13.94 -15.80 0.27
CA VAL A 270 12.92 -14.82 -0.15
C VAL A 270 11.71 -15.57 -0.70
N LEU A 271 10.58 -15.43 -0.03
CA LEU A 271 9.31 -16.07 -0.37
C LEU A 271 8.59 -15.29 -1.47
N LEU A 272 8.45 -13.98 -1.30
CA LEU A 272 7.87 -13.08 -2.30
C LEU A 272 8.41 -11.65 -2.16
N GLU A 273 8.43 -10.94 -3.27
CA GLU A 273 8.58 -9.48 -3.33
C GLU A 273 7.20 -8.84 -3.22
N SER A 274 7.06 -7.79 -2.42
CA SER A 274 5.79 -7.13 -2.13
C SER A 274 5.90 -5.62 -2.28
N GLN A 275 4.84 -5.04 -2.82
CA GLN A 275 4.60 -3.60 -2.86
C GLN A 275 3.10 -3.36 -2.77
N ALA A 276 2.69 -2.09 -2.68
CA ALA A 276 1.29 -1.74 -2.72
C ALA A 276 0.68 -2.04 -4.11
N ILE A 277 -0.50 -2.64 -4.10
CA ILE A 277 -1.25 -3.04 -5.28
C ILE A 277 -2.70 -2.54 -5.21
N LEU A 278 -3.28 -2.27 -6.37
CA LEU A 278 -4.72 -2.04 -6.53
C LEU A 278 -5.38 -3.37 -6.90
N VAL A 279 -6.37 -3.76 -6.10
CA VAL A 279 -7.11 -5.01 -6.27
C VAL A 279 -8.60 -4.76 -6.36
N ALA A 280 -9.31 -5.66 -7.02
CA ALA A 280 -10.75 -5.61 -7.18
C ALA A 280 -11.36 -7.01 -7.04
N ARG A 281 -12.65 -7.05 -6.75
CA ARG A 281 -13.44 -8.27 -6.82
C ARG A 281 -13.94 -8.51 -8.24
N LYS A 282 -13.68 -9.70 -8.81
CA LYS A 282 -14.08 -10.10 -10.17
C LYS A 282 -15.59 -9.96 -10.37
N LYS A 283 -16.40 -10.51 -9.46
CA LYS A 283 -17.87 -10.41 -9.52
C LYS A 283 -18.35 -8.96 -9.56
N SER A 284 -17.79 -8.07 -8.74
CA SER A 284 -18.15 -6.65 -8.77
C SER A 284 -17.88 -6.01 -10.13
N LEU A 285 -16.74 -6.33 -10.77
CA LEU A 285 -16.41 -5.79 -12.10
C LEU A 285 -17.33 -6.32 -13.22
N ILE A 286 -17.79 -7.57 -13.11
CA ILE A 286 -18.69 -8.20 -14.10
C ILE A 286 -20.13 -7.69 -13.92
N GLU A 287 -20.64 -7.72 -12.70
CA GLU A 287 -22.05 -7.49 -12.40
C GLU A 287 -22.40 -6.00 -12.29
N GLN A 288 -21.45 -5.15 -11.88
CA GLN A 288 -21.70 -3.74 -11.60
C GLN A 288 -20.93 -2.82 -12.55
N LYS A 289 -21.67 -2.14 -13.42
CA LYS A 289 -21.10 -1.17 -14.37
C LYS A 289 -20.34 -0.04 -13.65
N ASP A 290 -20.91 0.51 -12.57
CA ASP A 290 -20.27 1.60 -11.84
C ASP A 290 -18.93 1.15 -11.23
N ALA A 291 -18.84 -0.05 -10.65
CA ALA A 291 -17.58 -0.59 -10.13
C ALA A 291 -16.54 -0.70 -11.24
N ARG A 292 -16.92 -1.20 -12.43
CA ARG A 292 -16.04 -1.28 -13.59
C ARG A 292 -15.55 0.09 -14.06
N ASP A 293 -16.46 1.06 -14.18
CA ASP A 293 -16.15 2.41 -14.65
C ASP A 293 -15.25 3.15 -13.63
N ARG A 294 -15.48 2.99 -12.32
CA ARG A 294 -14.61 3.55 -11.28
C ARG A 294 -13.23 2.88 -11.25
N THR A 295 -13.19 1.57 -11.42
CA THR A 295 -11.92 0.83 -11.51
C THR A 295 -11.08 1.30 -12.67
N LYS A 296 -11.70 1.47 -13.85
CA LYS A 296 -11.05 2.01 -15.04
C LYS A 296 -10.48 3.40 -14.78
N GLU A 297 -11.29 4.32 -14.25
CA GLU A 297 -10.83 5.69 -14.01
C GLU A 297 -9.69 5.78 -12.98
N ILE A 298 -9.76 4.98 -11.89
CA ILE A 298 -8.68 4.91 -10.89
C ILE A 298 -7.41 4.34 -11.51
N LEU A 299 -7.53 3.24 -12.29
CA LEU A 299 -6.40 2.62 -12.97
C LEU A 299 -5.71 3.59 -13.93
N GLU A 300 -6.47 4.25 -14.81
CA GLU A 300 -5.94 5.20 -15.79
C GLU A 300 -5.25 6.38 -15.10
N ARG A 301 -5.83 6.91 -14.02
CA ARG A 301 -5.20 7.97 -13.22
C ARG A 301 -3.91 7.51 -12.55
N PHE A 302 -3.91 6.35 -11.90
CA PHE A 302 -2.70 5.83 -11.27
C PHE A 302 -1.58 5.56 -12.28
N GLU A 303 -1.86 4.94 -13.42
CA GLU A 303 -0.85 4.75 -14.48
C GLU A 303 -0.32 6.09 -15.01
N ALA A 304 -1.20 7.05 -15.27
CA ALA A 304 -0.81 8.38 -15.73
C ALA A 304 0.03 9.14 -14.70
N HIS A 305 -0.28 8.96 -13.42
CA HIS A 305 0.45 9.58 -12.32
C HIS A 305 1.83 8.96 -12.17
N LEU A 306 1.93 7.63 -12.12
CA LEU A 306 3.22 6.94 -11.99
C LEU A 306 4.16 7.28 -13.16
N ARG A 307 3.62 7.47 -14.37
CA ARG A 307 4.39 7.99 -15.52
C ARG A 307 4.86 9.43 -15.31
N ALA A 308 3.98 10.29 -14.78
CA ALA A 308 4.27 11.71 -14.54
C ALA A 308 5.28 11.95 -13.42
N VAL A 309 5.29 11.11 -12.37
CA VAL A 309 6.16 11.24 -11.20
C VAL A 309 7.65 11.27 -11.59
N ASP A 310 8.04 10.61 -12.68
CA ASP A 310 9.43 10.55 -13.14
C ASP A 310 9.77 11.56 -14.23
N GLN A 311 8.87 12.51 -14.52
CA GLN A 311 9.05 13.50 -15.59
C GLN A 311 8.96 14.93 -15.05
N PHE A 312 9.55 15.85 -15.80
CA PHE A 312 9.31 17.27 -15.69
C PHE A 312 8.90 17.82 -17.05
N THR A 313 8.01 18.82 -17.04
CA THR A 313 7.91 19.73 -18.19
C THR A 313 9.01 20.76 -18.08
N VAL A 314 9.83 20.85 -19.12
CA VAL A 314 10.90 21.82 -19.23
C VAL A 314 10.54 22.80 -20.35
N THR A 315 10.47 24.08 -19.99
CA THR A 315 10.26 25.18 -20.92
C THR A 315 11.53 26.02 -20.99
N ALA A 316 12.01 26.34 -22.19
CA ALA A 316 13.20 27.18 -22.35
C ALA A 316 13.05 28.16 -23.52
N HIS A 317 13.70 29.31 -23.43
CA HIS A 317 13.76 30.28 -24.52
C HIS A 317 15.07 30.10 -25.30
N ILE A 318 14.95 29.90 -26.61
CA ILE A 318 16.08 29.76 -27.53
C ILE A 318 15.96 30.86 -28.58
N ARG A 319 17.03 31.64 -28.79
CA ARG A 319 17.09 32.60 -29.90
C ARG A 319 17.15 31.83 -31.21
N GLY A 320 16.36 32.19 -32.21
CA GLY A 320 16.36 31.49 -33.51
C GLY A 320 15.71 32.32 -34.60
N SER A 321 15.92 31.92 -35.86
CA SER A 321 15.36 32.61 -37.03
C SER A 321 14.02 32.02 -37.50
N SER A 322 13.78 30.73 -37.23
CA SER A 322 12.53 30.04 -37.52
C SER A 322 12.27 28.92 -36.50
N ALA A 323 11.05 28.42 -36.44
CA ALA A 323 10.70 27.32 -35.54
C ALA A 323 11.43 26.03 -35.93
N GLU A 324 11.60 25.76 -37.22
CA GLU A 324 12.27 24.58 -37.77
C GLU A 324 13.77 24.57 -37.43
N GLU A 325 14.41 25.74 -37.45
CA GLU A 325 15.81 25.91 -37.09
C GLU A 325 16.04 25.61 -35.59
N VAL A 326 15.16 26.11 -34.73
CA VAL A 326 15.17 25.79 -33.30
C VAL A 326 14.86 24.31 -33.07
N ALA A 327 13.89 23.73 -33.79
CA ALA A 327 13.58 22.30 -33.72
C ALA A 327 14.80 21.45 -34.06
N GLY A 328 15.49 21.78 -35.15
CA GLY A 328 16.70 21.07 -35.58
C GLY A 328 17.78 21.08 -34.50
N ARG A 329 18.01 22.22 -33.84
CA ARG A 329 18.97 22.32 -32.73
C ARG A 329 18.55 21.49 -31.53
N VAL A 330 17.29 21.55 -31.10
CA VAL A 330 16.80 20.78 -29.95
C VAL A 330 16.84 19.28 -30.24
N CYS A 331 16.35 18.84 -31.40
CA CYS A 331 16.35 17.44 -31.80
C CYS A 331 17.76 16.87 -32.05
N SER A 332 18.77 17.73 -32.29
CA SER A 332 20.17 17.28 -32.37
C SER A 332 20.74 16.83 -31.02
N GLN A 333 20.09 17.21 -29.90
CA GLN A 333 20.56 16.89 -28.55
C GLN A 333 19.92 15.60 -28.05
N PRO A 334 20.70 14.66 -27.49
CA PRO A 334 20.23 13.30 -27.22
C PRO A 334 19.23 13.22 -26.06
N SER A 335 19.23 14.18 -25.13
CA SER A 335 18.31 14.17 -23.98
C SER A 335 17.16 15.16 -24.09
N LEU A 336 16.97 15.80 -25.26
CA LEU A 336 15.95 16.81 -25.50
C LEU A 336 14.87 16.35 -26.50
N SER A 337 14.75 15.04 -26.72
CA SER A 337 13.77 14.46 -27.64
C SER A 337 12.32 14.74 -27.24
N GLY A 338 12.05 14.96 -25.95
CA GLY A 338 10.69 14.99 -25.43
C GLY A 338 10.02 13.61 -25.51
N LEU A 339 8.69 13.58 -25.39
CA LEU A 339 7.89 12.37 -25.64
C LEU A 339 7.80 12.10 -27.15
N GLU A 340 7.34 13.09 -27.92
CA GLU A 340 7.18 13.03 -29.38
C GLU A 340 8.06 14.06 -30.11
N GLY A 341 8.61 15.04 -29.38
CA GLY A 341 9.34 16.18 -29.92
C GLY A 341 9.15 17.45 -29.09
N PRO A 342 9.91 18.52 -29.38
CA PRO A 342 9.69 19.83 -28.78
C PRO A 342 8.47 20.53 -29.38
N THR A 343 7.60 21.05 -28.52
CA THR A 343 6.64 22.09 -28.93
C THR A 343 7.38 23.40 -29.04
N ILE A 344 7.18 24.18 -30.11
CA ILE A 344 7.94 25.41 -30.38
C ILE A 344 7.00 26.57 -30.71
N ASN A 345 7.02 27.61 -29.89
CA ASN A 345 6.17 28.79 -30.04
C ASN A 345 7.02 30.07 -30.13
N PRO A 346 6.67 31.05 -30.99
CA PRO A 346 7.40 32.31 -31.08
C PRO A 346 7.26 33.13 -29.80
N VAL A 347 8.35 33.76 -29.37
CA VAL A 347 8.42 34.68 -28.24
C VAL A 347 8.77 36.06 -28.77
N PHE A 348 7.81 36.97 -28.68
CA PHE A 348 7.95 38.32 -29.18
C PHE A 348 8.63 39.20 -28.14
N SER A 349 9.63 39.95 -28.58
CA SER A 349 10.28 40.97 -27.77
C SER A 349 10.30 42.31 -28.51
N LYS A 350 10.35 43.41 -27.75
CA LYS A 350 10.39 44.75 -28.33
C LYS A 350 11.86 45.17 -28.47
N HIS A 351 12.31 45.33 -29.70
CA HIS A 351 13.66 45.81 -30.01
C HIS A 351 13.55 47.08 -30.88
N ASN A 352 14.19 48.17 -30.46
CA ASN A 352 14.16 49.47 -31.15
C ASN A 352 12.75 49.95 -31.55
N GLY A 353 11.75 49.71 -30.69
CA GLY A 353 10.36 50.13 -30.95
C GLY A 353 9.53 49.17 -31.82
N LYS A 354 10.15 48.18 -32.48
CA LYS A 354 9.48 47.16 -33.29
C LYS A 354 9.35 45.85 -32.51
N VAL A 355 8.24 45.15 -32.68
CA VAL A 355 8.01 43.83 -32.07
C VAL A 355 8.44 42.75 -33.06
N THR A 356 9.41 41.92 -32.67
CA THR A 356 10.00 40.86 -33.50
C THR A 356 10.07 39.54 -32.71
N PRO A 357 9.83 38.39 -33.37
CA PRO A 357 9.95 37.07 -32.75
C PRO A 357 11.41 36.58 -32.78
N ASP A 358 12.28 37.25 -32.02
CA ASP A 358 13.72 36.90 -32.01
C ASP A 358 14.02 35.62 -31.19
N TYR A 359 13.05 35.16 -30.40
CA TYR A 359 13.14 33.97 -29.57
C TYR A 359 11.99 33.00 -29.85
N TYR A 360 12.20 31.75 -29.47
CA TYR A 360 11.20 30.71 -29.44
C TYR A 360 11.20 30.05 -28.06
N ALA A 361 10.01 29.83 -27.51
CA ALA A 361 9.81 29.01 -26.33
C ALA A 361 9.64 27.56 -26.78
N ILE A 362 10.49 26.69 -26.24
CA ILE A 362 10.36 25.25 -26.42
C ILE A 362 9.69 24.63 -25.20
N VAL A 363 8.93 23.56 -25.39
CA VAL A 363 8.39 22.73 -24.30
C VAL A 363 8.69 21.27 -24.60
N ILE A 364 9.36 20.60 -23.66
CA ILE A 364 9.70 19.17 -23.73
C ILE A 364 9.43 18.50 -22.38
N CYS A 365 9.10 17.21 -22.40
CA CYS A 365 9.15 16.39 -21.19
C CYS A 365 10.55 15.79 -21.04
N VAL A 366 11.09 15.88 -19.83
CA VAL A 366 12.44 15.39 -19.52
C VAL A 366 12.37 14.50 -18.28
N PRO A 367 12.97 13.28 -18.33
CA PRO A 367 13.04 12.42 -17.15
C PRO A 367 13.78 13.13 -16.01
N LYS A 368 13.28 13.01 -14.77
CA LYS A 368 13.88 13.66 -13.58
C LYS A 368 15.37 13.33 -13.43
N LYS A 369 15.75 12.08 -13.70
CA LYS A 369 17.15 11.59 -13.64
C LYS A 369 18.06 12.24 -14.71
N ALA A 370 17.49 12.69 -15.83
CA ALA A 370 18.22 13.32 -16.93
C ALA A 370 18.24 14.85 -16.84
N LEU A 371 17.43 15.47 -15.97
CA LEU A 371 17.20 16.91 -15.92
C LEU A 371 18.47 17.75 -15.99
N TYR A 372 19.45 17.47 -15.13
CA TYR A 372 20.67 18.27 -15.07
C TYR A 372 21.47 18.24 -16.39
N LYS A 373 21.59 17.05 -16.99
CA LYS A 373 22.23 16.86 -18.30
C LYS A 373 21.45 17.57 -19.40
N SER A 374 20.13 17.51 -19.38
CA SER A 374 19.26 18.21 -20.33
C SER A 374 19.41 19.72 -20.23
N VAL A 375 19.53 20.28 -19.01
CA VAL A 375 19.78 21.71 -18.82
C VAL A 375 21.14 22.12 -19.40
N GLN A 376 22.18 21.29 -19.26
CA GLN A 376 23.48 21.55 -19.89
C GLN A 376 23.36 21.60 -21.43
N GLN A 377 22.72 20.60 -22.03
CA GLN A 377 22.48 20.54 -23.48
C GLN A 377 21.64 21.71 -23.99
N LEU A 378 20.62 22.13 -23.23
CA LEU A 378 19.83 23.31 -23.56
C LEU A 378 20.69 24.57 -23.60
N ARG A 379 21.61 24.74 -22.65
CA ARG A 379 22.51 25.90 -22.62
C ARG A 379 23.50 25.88 -23.77
N GLU A 380 24.01 24.71 -24.15
CA GLU A 380 24.93 24.54 -25.29
C GLU A 380 24.32 25.02 -26.61
N ILE A 381 23.01 24.83 -26.81
CA ILE A 381 22.30 25.29 -28.02
C ILE A 381 21.72 26.72 -27.91
N GLY A 382 22.10 27.47 -26.86
CA GLY A 382 21.68 28.86 -26.65
C GLY A 382 20.35 29.03 -25.90
N GLY A 383 19.90 27.99 -25.20
CA GLY A 383 18.73 28.02 -24.32
C GLY A 383 18.96 28.79 -23.03
N SER A 384 17.97 29.60 -22.66
CA SER A 384 17.97 30.46 -21.47
C SER A 384 16.58 30.49 -20.84
N GLY A 385 16.46 31.00 -19.61
CA GLY A 385 15.17 31.08 -18.91
C GLY A 385 14.51 29.71 -18.74
N VAL A 386 15.28 28.68 -18.39
CA VAL A 386 14.79 27.30 -18.29
C VAL A 386 13.88 27.16 -17.07
N LEU A 387 12.59 26.98 -17.31
CA LEU A 387 11.56 26.69 -16.32
C LEU A 387 11.34 25.19 -16.22
N VAL A 388 11.19 24.68 -15.01
CA VAL A 388 10.99 23.26 -14.73
C VAL A 388 9.78 23.11 -13.83
N SER A 389 8.78 22.36 -14.28
CA SER A 389 7.52 22.16 -13.55
C SER A 389 7.20 20.66 -13.42
N PRO A 390 6.75 20.19 -12.24
CA PRO A 390 6.27 18.82 -12.09
C PRO A 390 4.94 18.61 -12.81
N LEU A 391 4.60 17.35 -13.05
CA LEU A 391 3.36 16.93 -13.69
C LEU A 391 2.54 16.07 -12.72
N THR A 392 1.22 16.24 -12.75
CA THR A 392 0.29 15.37 -12.01
C THR A 392 0.00 14.09 -12.78
N TYR A 393 -0.25 14.20 -14.08
CA TYR A 393 -0.65 13.11 -14.96
C TYR A 393 -0.01 13.26 -16.33
N ILE A 394 0.39 12.12 -16.92
CA ILE A 394 0.68 11.98 -18.35
C ILE A 394 -0.18 10.83 -18.86
N PHE A 395 -1.30 11.14 -19.50
CA PHE A 395 -2.18 10.13 -20.10
C PHE A 395 -1.62 9.70 -21.47
N GLU A 396 -1.65 8.40 -21.74
CA GLU A 396 -1.30 7.81 -23.03
C GLU A 396 -2.57 7.30 -23.72
N GLU A 397 -2.48 7.04 -25.03
CA GLU A 397 -3.59 6.52 -25.84
C GLU A 397 -4.15 5.20 -25.28
N VAL A 398 -3.25 4.33 -24.80
CA VAL A 398 -3.58 2.96 -24.41
C VAL A 398 -3.11 2.71 -22.98
N THR A 399 -4.00 2.12 -22.18
CA THR A 399 -3.67 1.50 -20.90
C THR A 399 -3.64 -0.03 -21.06
N PRO A 400 -2.45 -0.65 -21.26
CA PRO A 400 -2.34 -2.09 -21.53
C PRO A 400 -2.98 -2.94 -20.43
N ARG A 401 -2.84 -2.53 -19.16
CA ARG A 401 -3.45 -3.24 -18.03
C ARG A 401 -4.96 -3.29 -18.08
N TRP A 402 -5.61 -2.23 -18.59
CA TRP A 402 -7.06 -2.25 -18.77
C TRP A 402 -7.47 -3.30 -19.82
N LYS A 403 -6.75 -3.37 -20.94
CA LYS A 403 -6.98 -4.40 -21.97
C LYS A 403 -6.75 -5.81 -21.42
N GLU A 404 -5.66 -6.01 -20.67
CA GLU A 404 -5.39 -7.28 -19.98
C GLU A 404 -6.49 -7.62 -18.96
N LEU A 405 -6.97 -6.64 -18.20
CA LEU A 405 -8.04 -6.85 -17.24
C LEU A 405 -9.34 -7.27 -17.92
N LEU A 406 -9.76 -6.61 -19.00
CA LEU A 406 -10.92 -7.01 -19.79
C LEU A 406 -10.79 -8.45 -20.31
N SER A 407 -9.62 -8.82 -20.81
CA SER A 407 -9.38 -10.21 -21.27
C SER A 407 -9.53 -11.24 -20.14
N LYS A 408 -9.09 -10.92 -18.90
CA LYS A 408 -9.26 -11.78 -17.72
C LYS A 408 -10.69 -11.85 -17.21
N LEU A 409 -11.50 -10.84 -17.52
CA LEU A 409 -12.92 -10.79 -17.20
C LEU A 409 -13.80 -11.44 -18.26
N GLU A 410 -13.23 -11.86 -19.39
CA GLU A 410 -13.96 -12.38 -20.57
C GLU A 410 -14.99 -11.34 -21.10
N LEU A 411 -14.61 -10.05 -21.06
CA LEU A 411 -15.43 -8.90 -21.47
C LEU A 411 -14.87 -8.15 -22.68
#